data_AF-A0A5C4X7Q5-F1
#
_entry.id   AF-A0A5C4X7Q5-F1
#
_cell.length_a   1.000
_cell.length_b   1.000
_cell.length_c   1.000
_cell.angle_alpha   90.00
_cell.angle_beta   90.00
_cell.angle_gamma   90.00
#
_symmetry.space_group_name_H-M   'P 1'
#
loop_
_entity.id
_entity.type
_entity.pdbx_description
1 polymer ?
#
loop_
_entity_poly.entity_id
_entity_poly.type
_entity_poly.pdbx_seq_one_letter_code
_entity_poly.pdbx_strand_id
1 'polypeptide(L)'
;MTTSGSGPVPAPRRPQPRPRPLLDELALLAQAVDVLAVRVAVSGQLASGVRARALGLHVAAAAAAVREQVARQRDVIAPVLAAADGGAGAEVLAASLTSADRVLGLVGGVDPGASALLAQTAGVGALQQLGISTRALWSALVDHERLWAAGAAPLARRLLSERAQQSPCG
;
A
#
# COMPACT_ATOMS: atom_id res chain seq x y z
N MET A 1 20.26 -23.40 -54.75
CA MET A 1 19.01 -23.39 -53.96
C MET A 1 19.41 -23.49 -52.49
N THR A 2 19.31 -22.41 -51.73
CA THR A 2 19.62 -22.37 -50.29
C THR A 2 18.44 -21.74 -49.57
N THR A 3 17.75 -22.52 -48.75
CA THR A 3 16.63 -22.09 -47.91
C THR A 3 17.15 -21.58 -46.57
N SER A 4 16.98 -20.28 -46.29
CA SER A 4 17.21 -19.68 -44.99
C SER A 4 16.09 -20.08 -44.01
N GLY A 5 16.44 -20.79 -42.94
CA GLY A 5 15.54 -21.09 -41.83
C GLY A 5 15.40 -19.88 -40.91
N SER A 6 14.17 -19.43 -40.67
CA SER A 6 13.84 -18.44 -39.64
C SER A 6 14.12 -19.03 -38.26
N GLY A 7 15.01 -18.39 -37.51
CA GLY A 7 15.24 -18.72 -36.11
C GLY A 7 14.01 -18.41 -35.23
N PRO A 8 13.88 -19.09 -34.08
CA PRO A 8 12.73 -18.94 -33.19
C PRO A 8 12.67 -17.52 -32.59
N VAL A 9 11.48 -16.92 -32.64
CA VAL A 9 11.18 -15.62 -32.03
C VAL A 9 11.28 -15.75 -30.49
N PRO A 10 12.07 -14.90 -29.80
CA PRO A 10 12.17 -14.96 -28.35
C PRO A 10 10.82 -14.62 -27.70
N ALA A 11 10.39 -15.46 -26.75
CA ALA A 11 9.13 -15.26 -26.02
C ALA A 11 9.10 -13.90 -25.29
N PRO A 12 7.94 -13.23 -25.21
CA PRO A 12 7.81 -11.98 -24.48
C PRO A 12 8.19 -12.19 -23.01
N ARG A 13 9.18 -11.43 -22.54
CA ARG A 13 9.60 -11.45 -21.12
C ARG A 13 8.38 -11.09 -20.27
N ARG A 14 7.99 -11.99 -19.37
CA ARG A 14 6.97 -11.70 -18.36
C ARG A 14 7.40 -10.42 -17.61
N PRO A 15 6.51 -9.44 -17.42
CA PRO A 15 6.84 -8.27 -16.62
C PRO A 15 7.22 -8.74 -15.22
N GLN A 16 8.44 -8.42 -14.80
CA GLN A 16 8.88 -8.71 -13.43
C GLN A 16 7.98 -7.95 -12.46
N PRO A 17 7.57 -8.56 -11.34
CA PRO A 17 6.85 -7.86 -10.31
C PRO A 17 7.72 -6.68 -9.83
N ARG A 18 7.19 -5.46 -9.97
CA ARG A 18 7.85 -4.27 -9.42
C ARG A 18 7.84 -4.39 -7.89
N PRO A 19 8.95 -4.04 -7.20
CA PRO A 19 8.98 -4.04 -5.75
C PRO A 19 7.88 -3.10 -5.22
N ARG A 20 7.12 -3.58 -4.24
CA ARG A 20 6.04 -2.83 -3.58
C ARG A 20 6.39 -2.70 -2.09
N PRO A 21 7.39 -1.85 -1.76
CA PRO A 21 8.07 -1.89 -0.48
C PRO A 21 7.12 -1.78 0.71
N LEU A 22 6.09 -0.92 0.62
CA LEU A 22 5.10 -0.76 1.69
C LEU A 22 4.15 -1.96 1.86
N LEU A 23 3.74 -2.61 0.78
CA LEU A 23 2.90 -3.81 0.87
C LEU A 23 3.66 -4.99 1.43
N ASP A 24 4.90 -5.17 0.99
CA ASP A 24 5.78 -6.24 1.48
C ASP A 24 6.10 -6.01 2.96
N GLU A 25 6.37 -4.76 3.36
CA GLU A 25 6.60 -4.38 4.76
C GLU A 25 5.38 -4.64 5.65
N LEU A 26 4.17 -4.20 5.26
CA LEU A 26 2.95 -4.45 6.03
C LEU A 26 2.64 -5.95 6.19
N ALA A 27 2.90 -6.75 5.16
CA ALA A 27 2.71 -8.20 5.23
C ALA A 27 3.65 -8.84 6.26
N LEU A 28 4.93 -8.45 6.24
CA LEU A 28 5.93 -8.91 7.21
C LEU A 28 5.58 -8.46 8.64
N LEU A 29 5.14 -7.21 8.81
CA LEU A 29 4.75 -6.67 10.11
C LEU A 29 3.53 -7.37 10.68
N ALA A 30 2.51 -7.67 9.87
CA ALA A 30 1.36 -8.45 10.30
C ALA A 30 1.78 -9.82 10.83
N GLN A 31 2.64 -10.54 10.09
CA GLN A 31 3.17 -11.83 10.51
C GLN A 31 3.98 -11.72 11.81
N ALA A 32 4.81 -10.69 11.95
CA ALA A 32 5.60 -10.47 13.16
C ALA A 32 4.72 -10.22 14.40
N VAL A 33 3.62 -9.47 14.23
CA VAL A 33 2.63 -9.24 15.29
C VAL A 33 1.93 -10.54 15.68
N ASP A 34 1.52 -11.38 14.72
CA ASP A 34 0.89 -12.67 15.02
C ASP A 34 1.83 -13.62 15.78
N VAL A 35 3.09 -13.71 15.34
CA VAL A 35 4.11 -14.53 16.01
C VAL A 35 4.33 -14.04 17.45
N LEU A 36 4.34 -12.73 17.66
CA LEU A 36 4.44 -12.15 19.00
C LEU A 36 3.19 -12.48 19.84
N ALA A 37 1.98 -12.36 19.27
CA ALA A 37 0.74 -12.71 19.96
C ALA A 37 0.74 -14.16 20.44
N VAL A 38 1.13 -15.10 19.58
CA VAL A 38 1.26 -16.53 19.93
C VAL A 38 2.29 -16.72 21.04
N ARG A 39 3.45 -16.07 20.93
CA ARG A 39 4.49 -16.18 21.95
C ARG A 39 4.02 -15.67 23.31
N VAL A 40 3.31 -14.53 23.36
CA VAL A 40 2.77 -13.98 24.61
C VAL A 40 1.68 -14.90 25.17
N ALA A 41 0.84 -15.49 24.32
CA ALA A 41 -0.17 -16.45 24.76
C ALA A 41 0.44 -17.72 25.38
N VAL A 42 1.55 -18.21 24.84
CA VAL A 42 2.24 -19.42 25.34
C VAL A 42 3.11 -19.13 26.57
N SER A 43 3.83 -18.02 26.58
CA SER A 43 4.83 -17.72 27.64
C SER A 43 4.32 -16.80 28.75
N GLY A 44 3.16 -16.15 28.56
CA GLY A 44 2.63 -15.14 29.48
C GLY A 44 3.44 -13.83 29.53
N GLN A 45 4.51 -13.70 28.75
CA GLN A 45 5.43 -12.58 28.79
C GLN A 45 5.61 -11.93 27.43
N LEU A 46 5.62 -10.60 27.40
CA LEU A 46 6.06 -9.85 26.23
C LEU A 46 7.55 -10.14 25.97
N ALA A 47 7.92 -10.33 24.70
CA ALA A 47 9.32 -10.41 24.31
C ALA A 47 10.14 -9.24 24.89
N SER A 48 11.44 -9.43 25.13
CA SER A 48 12.35 -8.40 25.67
C SER A 48 11.99 -7.00 25.17
N GLY A 49 11.83 -6.04 26.08
CA GLY A 49 11.23 -4.72 25.84
C GLY A 49 11.67 -4.00 24.57
N VAL A 50 12.93 -4.17 24.17
CA VAL A 50 13.51 -3.60 22.94
C VAL A 50 12.82 -4.11 21.66
N ARG A 51 12.55 -5.42 21.54
CA ARG A 51 11.97 -6.00 20.31
C ARG A 51 10.49 -5.65 20.15
N ALA A 52 9.72 -5.66 21.24
CA ALA A 52 8.32 -5.26 21.21
C ALA A 52 8.16 -3.78 20.86
N ARG A 53 9.01 -2.91 21.43
CA ARG A 53 9.06 -1.49 21.08
C ARG A 53 9.47 -1.27 19.63
N ALA A 54 10.50 -1.97 19.14
CA ALA A 54 10.93 -1.86 17.75
C ALA A 54 9.79 -2.26 16.79
N LEU A 55 9.07 -3.35 17.07
CA LEU A 55 7.90 -3.74 16.29
C LEU A 55 6.81 -2.66 16.31
N GLY A 56 6.51 -2.10 17.48
CA GLY A 56 5.57 -0.99 17.61
C GLY A 56 5.97 0.24 16.78
N LEU A 57 7.26 0.61 16.78
CA LEU A 57 7.79 1.69 15.96
C LEU A 57 7.63 1.41 14.47
N HIS A 58 7.99 0.22 14.01
CA HIS A 58 7.87 -0.13 12.59
C HIS A 58 6.41 -0.16 12.12
N VAL A 59 5.50 -0.71 12.93
CA VAL A 59 4.06 -0.70 12.63
C VAL A 59 3.53 0.73 12.54
N ALA A 60 3.88 1.61 13.49
CA ALA A 60 3.47 3.01 13.45
C ALA A 60 4.05 3.76 12.24
N ALA A 61 5.32 3.53 11.91
CA ALA A 61 5.99 4.16 10.77
C ALA A 61 5.36 3.71 9.45
N ALA A 62 5.11 2.40 9.27
CA ALA A 62 4.44 1.87 8.09
C ALA A 62 3.02 2.45 7.94
N ALA A 63 2.25 2.49 9.03
CA ALA A 63 0.91 3.08 9.04
C ALA A 63 0.92 4.57 8.65
N ALA A 64 1.91 5.33 9.14
CA ALA A 64 2.10 6.74 8.77
C ALA A 64 2.47 6.91 7.29
N ALA A 65 3.37 6.07 6.77
CA ALA A 65 3.75 6.10 5.35
C ALA A 65 2.56 5.78 4.42
N VAL A 66 1.73 4.79 4.79
CA VAL A 66 0.48 4.50 4.07
C VAL A 66 -0.46 5.69 4.10
N ARG A 67 -0.66 6.30 5.27
CA ARG A 67 -1.51 7.49 5.42
C ARG A 67 -1.04 8.61 4.49
N GLU A 68 0.25 8.92 4.50
CA GLU A 68 0.81 9.98 3.66
C GLU A 68 0.62 9.68 2.17
N GLN A 69 0.99 8.47 1.72
CA GLN A 69 0.86 8.08 0.32
C GLN A 69 -0.59 8.20 -0.16
N VAL A 70 -1.52 7.62 0.58
CA VAL A 70 -2.94 7.56 0.19
C VAL A 70 -3.61 8.92 0.31
N ALA A 71 -3.29 9.71 1.35
CA ALA A 71 -3.78 11.09 1.45
C ALA A 71 -3.27 11.95 0.28
N ARG A 72 -1.99 11.84 -0.09
CA ARG A 72 -1.46 12.55 -1.26
C ARG A 72 -2.17 12.15 -2.56
N GLN A 73 -2.44 10.86 -2.75
CA GLN A 73 -3.18 10.34 -3.90
C GLN A 73 -4.61 10.90 -3.95
N ARG A 74 -5.31 10.90 -2.81
CA ARG A 74 -6.69 11.35 -2.66
C ARG A 74 -6.86 12.86 -2.73
N ASP A 75 -6.05 13.61 -2.00
CA ASP A 75 -6.27 15.04 -1.73
C ASP A 75 -5.54 15.94 -2.72
N VAL A 76 -4.51 15.42 -3.40
CA VAL A 76 -3.70 16.19 -4.35
C VAL A 76 -3.83 15.64 -5.75
N ILE A 77 -3.47 14.36 -5.95
CA ILE A 77 -3.35 13.81 -7.30
C ILE A 77 -4.72 13.66 -7.96
N ALA A 78 -5.68 13.02 -7.31
CA ALA A 78 -7.00 12.79 -7.91
C ALA A 78 -7.74 14.10 -8.29
N PRO A 79 -7.76 15.17 -7.46
CA PRO A 79 -8.34 16.46 -7.85
C PRO A 79 -7.64 17.08 -9.07
N VAL A 80 -6.30 17.01 -9.13
CA VAL A 80 -5.54 17.50 -10.29
C VAL A 80 -5.91 16.73 -11.56
N LEU A 81 -6.04 15.41 -11.48
CA LEU A 81 -6.44 14.59 -12.62
C LEU A 81 -7.88 14.89 -13.06
N ALA A 82 -8.81 15.04 -12.12
CA ALA A 82 -10.20 15.39 -12.42
C ALA A 82 -10.31 16.75 -13.11
N ALA A 83 -9.57 17.75 -12.63
CA ALA A 83 -9.53 19.07 -13.22
C ALA A 83 -8.90 19.08 -14.61
N ALA A 84 -7.78 18.36 -14.80
CA ALA A 84 -7.07 18.28 -16.07
C ALA A 84 -7.86 17.54 -17.16
N ASP A 85 -8.72 16.59 -16.78
CA ASP A 85 -9.58 15.83 -17.70
C ASP A 85 -10.95 16.48 -17.94
N GLY A 86 -11.18 17.69 -17.42
CA GLY A 86 -12.49 18.35 -17.51
C GLY A 86 -13.63 17.56 -16.87
N GLY A 87 -13.33 16.67 -15.91
CA GLY A 87 -14.30 15.82 -15.22
C GLY A 87 -14.67 14.51 -15.94
N ALA A 88 -14.17 14.24 -17.15
CA ALA A 88 -14.51 13.01 -17.88
C ALA A 88 -14.03 11.73 -17.18
N GLY A 89 -12.90 11.80 -16.45
CA GLY A 89 -12.35 10.71 -15.66
C GLY A 89 -12.96 10.56 -14.26
N ALA A 90 -14.01 11.30 -13.90
CA ALA A 90 -14.58 11.27 -12.54
C ALA A 90 -15.06 9.87 -12.12
N GLU A 91 -15.72 9.13 -13.00
CA GLU A 91 -16.16 7.76 -12.71
C GLU A 91 -14.97 6.79 -12.55
N VAL A 92 -13.90 7.00 -13.31
CA VAL A 92 -12.66 6.21 -13.24
C VAL A 92 -11.94 6.45 -11.90
N LEU A 93 -12.03 7.66 -11.36
CA LEU A 93 -11.42 8.04 -10.08
C LEU A 93 -12.27 7.67 -8.86
N ALA A 94 -13.59 7.56 -9.00
CA ALA A 94 -14.50 7.31 -7.88
C ALA A 94 -14.14 6.04 -7.08
N ALA A 95 -13.84 4.93 -7.76
CA ALA A 95 -13.42 3.70 -7.08
C ALA A 95 -12.06 3.84 -6.35
N SER A 96 -11.14 4.61 -6.92
CA SER A 96 -9.83 4.90 -6.30
C SER A 96 -9.98 5.78 -5.06
N LEU A 97 -10.91 6.74 -5.08
CA LEU A 97 -11.22 7.62 -3.95
C LEU A 97 -11.91 6.86 -2.81
N THR A 98 -12.93 6.06 -3.13
CA THR A 98 -13.61 5.22 -2.13
C THR A 98 -12.65 4.23 -1.47
N SER A 99 -11.72 3.64 -2.23
CA SER A 99 -10.70 2.78 -1.65
C SER A 99 -9.67 3.54 -0.81
N ALA A 100 -9.32 4.78 -1.20
CA ALA A 100 -8.47 5.64 -0.39
C ALA A 100 -9.12 5.97 0.96
N ASP A 101 -10.40 6.36 0.98
CA ASP A 101 -11.15 6.62 2.21
C ASP A 101 -11.17 5.40 3.13
N ARG A 102 -11.38 4.20 2.56
CA ARG A 102 -11.34 2.93 3.30
C ARG A 102 -9.96 2.69 3.93
N VAL A 103 -8.87 2.90 3.18
CA VAL A 103 -7.51 2.73 3.71
C VAL A 103 -7.27 3.71 4.85
N LEU A 104 -7.57 5.00 4.66
CA LEU A 104 -7.37 6.02 5.69
C LEU A 104 -8.16 5.75 6.97
N GLY A 105 -9.38 5.23 6.85
CA GLY A 105 -10.18 4.79 7.99
C GLY A 105 -9.56 3.62 8.76
N LEU A 106 -8.89 2.69 8.06
CA LEU A 106 -8.23 1.54 8.68
C LEU A 106 -6.89 1.86 9.34
N VAL A 107 -6.15 2.88 8.84
CA VAL A 107 -4.90 3.32 9.47
C VAL A 107 -5.13 3.68 10.94
N GLY A 108 -6.24 4.35 11.27
CA GLY A 108 -6.58 4.70 12.65
C GLY A 108 -6.78 3.51 13.59
N GLY A 109 -7.08 2.33 13.05
CA GLY A 109 -7.24 1.08 13.82
C GLY A 109 -5.92 0.42 14.24
N VAL A 110 -4.78 0.89 13.73
CA VAL A 110 -3.44 0.37 14.03
C VAL A 110 -2.80 1.10 15.21
N ASP A 111 -3.05 2.40 15.34
CA ASP A 111 -2.43 3.29 16.32
C ASP A 111 -2.55 2.82 17.79
N PRO A 112 -3.71 2.31 18.27
CA PRO A 112 -3.83 1.84 19.66
C PRO A 112 -2.91 0.66 19.99
N GLY A 113 -2.81 -0.33 19.09
CA GLY A 113 -1.99 -1.51 19.31
C GLY A 113 -0.49 -1.22 19.19
N ALA A 114 -0.10 -0.37 18.24
CA ALA A 114 1.27 0.11 18.12
C ALA A 114 1.69 0.91 19.38
N SER A 115 0.80 1.77 19.89
CA SER A 115 1.03 2.52 21.13
C SER A 115 1.20 1.61 22.35
N ALA A 116 0.39 0.55 22.46
CA ALA A 116 0.52 -0.44 23.53
C ALA A 116 1.85 -1.20 23.48
N LEU A 117 2.36 -1.51 22.28
CA LEU A 117 3.69 -2.09 22.09
C LEU A 117 4.81 -1.14 22.54
N LEU A 118 4.71 0.15 22.20
CA LEU A 118 5.67 1.19 22.59
C LEU A 118 5.71 1.37 24.12
N ALA A 119 4.53 1.42 24.74
CA ALA A 119 4.36 1.50 26.18
C ALA A 119 4.74 0.19 26.92
N GLN A 120 4.93 -0.92 26.18
CA GLN A 120 5.16 -2.27 26.72
C GLN A 120 4.00 -2.78 27.58
N THR A 121 2.78 -2.39 27.24
CA THR A 121 1.55 -2.76 27.95
C THR A 121 0.65 -3.69 27.13
N ALA A 122 1.08 -4.08 25.92
CA ALA A 122 0.28 -4.90 25.01
C ALA A 122 0.03 -6.31 25.57
N GLY A 123 -1.21 -6.60 25.96
CA GLY A 123 -1.64 -7.99 26.24
C GLY A 123 -1.91 -8.79 24.95
N VAL A 124 -2.19 -10.09 25.10
CA VAL A 124 -2.54 -10.98 23.97
C VAL A 124 -3.66 -10.41 23.10
N GLY A 125 -4.74 -9.91 23.72
CA GLY A 125 -5.86 -9.33 22.98
C GLY A 125 -5.49 -8.08 22.17
N ALA A 126 -4.63 -7.22 22.71
CA ALA A 126 -4.14 -6.04 21.99
C ALA A 126 -3.27 -6.44 20.78
N LEU A 127 -2.45 -7.49 20.92
CA LEU A 127 -1.62 -8.02 19.84
C LEU A 127 -2.46 -8.69 18.75
N GLN A 128 -3.47 -9.48 19.13
CA GLN A 128 -4.42 -10.08 18.18
C GLN A 128 -5.17 -9.00 17.40
N GLN A 129 -5.68 -7.98 18.08
CA GLN A 129 -6.36 -6.86 17.44
C GLN A 129 -5.42 -6.10 16.51
N LEU A 130 -4.17 -5.86 16.92
CA LEU A 130 -3.17 -5.22 16.07
C LEU A 130 -2.88 -6.05 14.81
N GLY A 131 -2.76 -7.37 14.92
CA GLY A 131 -2.57 -8.26 13.77
C GLY A 131 -3.76 -8.23 12.81
N ILE A 132 -4.99 -8.21 13.35
CA ILE A 132 -6.22 -8.03 12.56
C ILE A 132 -6.22 -6.68 11.82
N SER A 133 -5.99 -5.58 12.54
CA SER A 133 -5.94 -4.23 11.95
C SER A 133 -4.86 -4.10 10.88
N THR A 134 -3.67 -4.67 11.11
CA THR A 134 -2.55 -4.62 10.15
C THR A 134 -2.86 -5.41 8.88
N ARG A 135 -3.48 -6.59 9.00
CA ARG A 135 -3.94 -7.37 7.83
C ARG A 135 -5.05 -6.67 7.06
N ALA A 136 -6.00 -6.06 7.77
CA ALA A 136 -7.08 -5.30 7.14
C ALA A 136 -6.51 -4.11 6.36
N LEU A 137 -5.54 -3.39 6.94
CA LEU A 137 -4.83 -2.30 6.29
C LEU A 137 -4.07 -2.78 5.04
N TRP A 138 -3.31 -3.87 5.15
CA TRP A 138 -2.61 -4.48 4.02
C TRP A 138 -3.58 -4.83 2.88
N SER A 139 -4.66 -5.54 3.18
CA SER A 139 -5.66 -5.96 2.20
C SER A 139 -6.30 -4.75 1.50
N ALA A 140 -6.68 -3.72 2.27
CA ALA A 140 -7.23 -2.50 1.71
C ALA A 140 -6.22 -1.74 0.83
N LEU A 141 -4.93 -1.74 1.20
CA LEU A 141 -3.89 -1.12 0.39
C LEU A 141 -3.64 -1.89 -0.92
N VAL A 142 -3.70 -3.22 -0.90
CA VAL A 142 -3.64 -4.05 -2.13
C VAL A 142 -4.76 -3.67 -3.09
N ASP A 143 -6.00 -3.59 -2.58
CA ASP A 143 -7.16 -3.19 -3.37
C ASP A 143 -7.00 -1.77 -3.92
N HIS A 144 -6.55 -0.83 -3.08
CA HIS A 144 -6.33 0.55 -3.48
C HIS A 144 -5.27 0.67 -4.59
N GLU A 145 -4.12 0.02 -4.45
CA GLU A 145 -3.08 0.03 -5.48
C GLU A 145 -3.56 -0.57 -6.80
N ARG A 146 -4.39 -1.63 -6.74
CA ARG A 146 -4.99 -2.24 -7.93
C ARG A 146 -5.92 -1.27 -8.64
N LEU A 147 -6.81 -0.62 -7.90
CA LEU A 147 -7.74 0.38 -8.45
C LEU A 147 -6.99 1.59 -9.00
N TRP A 148 -5.98 2.06 -8.29
CA TRP A 148 -5.11 3.15 -8.74
C TRP A 148 -4.39 2.80 -10.04
N ALA A 149 -3.84 1.58 -10.14
CA ALA A 149 -3.15 1.10 -11.33
C ALA A 149 -4.08 0.91 -12.54
N ALA A 150 -5.36 0.58 -12.30
CA ALA A 150 -6.37 0.38 -13.33
C ALA A 150 -6.99 1.69 -13.84
N GLY A 151 -7.12 2.71 -12.98
CA GLY A 151 -7.81 3.95 -13.31
C GLY A 151 -6.93 5.19 -13.29
N ALA A 152 -6.55 5.63 -12.09
CA ALA A 152 -5.86 6.91 -11.88
C ALA A 152 -4.49 7.00 -12.58
N ALA A 153 -3.68 5.93 -12.53
CA ALA A 153 -2.34 5.93 -13.11
C ALA A 153 -2.35 5.99 -14.66
N PRO A 154 -3.20 5.21 -15.38
CA PRO A 154 -3.39 5.39 -16.82
C PRO A 154 -3.86 6.79 -17.20
N LEU A 155 -4.83 7.36 -16.46
CA LEU A 155 -5.33 8.71 -16.70
C LEU A 155 -4.21 9.75 -16.57
N ALA A 156 -3.42 9.68 -15.49
CA ALA A 156 -2.26 10.55 -15.30
C ALA A 156 -1.26 10.47 -16.45
N ARG A 157 -0.94 9.26 -16.92
CA ARG A 157 -0.03 9.07 -18.06
C ARG A 157 -0.58 9.68 -19.35
N ARG A 158 -1.87 9.51 -19.62
CA ARG A 158 -2.53 10.11 -20.79
C ARG A 158 -2.39 11.63 -20.76
N LEU A 159 -2.85 12.27 -19.67
CA LEU A 159 -2.86 13.73 -19.52
C LEU A 159 -1.45 14.34 -19.58
N LEU A 160 -0.46 13.67 -18.97
CA LEU A 160 0.95 14.11 -19.06
C LEU A 160 1.49 13.99 -20.48
N SER A 161 1.12 12.94 -21.21
CA SER A 161 1.54 12.74 -22.60
C SER A 161 0.90 13.78 -23.53
N GLU A 162 -0.39 14.04 -23.36
CA GLU A 162 -1.13 15.08 -24.10
C GLU A 162 -0.52 16.46 -23.85
N ARG A 163 -0.21 16.80 -22.60
CA ARG A 163 0.42 18.07 -22.25
C ARG A 163 1.83 18.21 -22.84
N ALA A 164 2.61 17.12 -22.86
CA ALA A 164 3.93 17.10 -23.48
C ALA A 164 3.86 17.30 -25.00
N GLN A 165 2.84 16.75 -25.67
CA GLN A 165 2.61 16.95 -27.11
C GLN A 165 2.14 18.37 -27.44
N GLN A 166 1.39 19.01 -26.54
CA GLN A 166 0.90 20.39 -26.70
C GLN A 166 1.94 21.46 -26.35
N SER A 167 3.07 21.09 -25.75
CA SER A 167 4.21 21.98 -25.51
C SER A 167 5.32 21.66 -26.52
N PRO A 168 5.23 22.11 -27.79
CA PRO A 168 6.41 22.10 -28.64
C PRO A 168 7.45 23.01 -27.97
N CYS A 169 8.69 22.54 -27.85
CA CYS A 169 9.81 23.30 -27.31
C CYS A 169 9.80 24.73 -27.85
N GLY A 170 9.56 25.70 -26.96
CA GLY A 170 9.90 27.10 -27.14
C GLY A 170 11.26 27.36 -26.53
#